data_AF-A0A3M1J5C8-F1
#
_entry.id   AF-A0A3M1J5C8-F1
#
_cell.length_a   1.000
_cell.length_b   1.000
_cell.length_c   1.000
_cell.angle_alpha   90.00
_cell.angle_beta   90.00
_cell.angle_gamma   90.00
#
_symmetry.space_group_name_H-M   'P 1'
#
loop_
_entity.id
_entity.type
_entity.pdbx_description
1 polymer ?
#
loop_
_entity_poly.entity_id
_entity_poly.type
_entity_poly.pdbx_seq_one_letter_code
_entity_poly.pdbx_strand_id
1 'polypeptide(L)'
;MKIYLEQNSGNPATPYTANIEITTASIDLNTKFKVPISQRVNGKTKYSGNICGFAVEGDHPDVVVSLIEKLILQLVNMARLPTYVFIARRSRKMFPVYTVEDQVFATTPGGPIFKHVELAKVREYLADYLNTTGQLGVPGKSEKLHVRGVHRETLALIRPIFYLKKRPLSATDDEFWAPVFTSRDGYSIYTYAASGRREVDIDNGYEVFWLRNQVAQALVADKRMSQNHDLRPDRLLPEYWER
;
A
#
# COMPACT_ATOMS: atom_id res chain seq x y z
N MET A 1 -16.61 -10.78 12.86
CA MET A 1 -16.73 -10.24 11.49
C MET A 1 -18.03 -10.73 10.87
N LYS A 2 -18.67 -9.91 10.04
CA LYS A 2 -19.85 -10.29 9.24
C LYS A 2 -19.54 -10.02 7.78
N ILE A 3 -19.85 -10.96 6.89
CA ILE A 3 -19.73 -10.77 5.44
C ILE A 3 -21.04 -11.22 4.79
N TYR A 4 -21.59 -10.39 3.91
CA TYR A 4 -22.75 -10.75 3.11
C TYR A 4 -22.57 -10.31 1.67
N LEU A 5 -23.22 -11.04 0.76
CA LEU A 5 -23.22 -10.75 -0.67
C LEU A 5 -24.40 -9.87 -1.03
N GLU A 6 -24.11 -8.86 -1.82
CA GLU A 6 -25.10 -8.04 -2.49
C GLU A 6 -24.96 -8.26 -3.99
N GLN A 7 -26.06 -8.62 -4.66
CA GLN A 7 -26.07 -8.78 -6.10
C GLN A 7 -26.10 -7.40 -6.77
N ASN A 8 -25.19 -7.18 -7.72
CA ASN A 8 -25.09 -5.96 -8.49
C ASN A 8 -25.61 -6.20 -9.91
N SER A 9 -26.84 -5.79 -10.17
CA SER A 9 -27.50 -5.94 -11.47
C SER A 9 -26.97 -4.98 -12.55
N GLY A 10 -26.18 -3.97 -12.18
CA GLY A 10 -25.72 -2.92 -13.10
C GLY A 10 -24.41 -3.22 -13.85
N ASN A 11 -23.65 -4.25 -13.46
CA ASN A 11 -22.37 -4.58 -14.12
C ASN A 11 -22.14 -6.09 -14.21
N PRO A 12 -22.33 -6.72 -15.39
CA PRO A 12 -22.12 -8.15 -15.58
C PRO A 12 -20.70 -8.63 -15.28
N ALA A 13 -19.69 -7.76 -15.37
CA ALA A 13 -18.31 -8.12 -15.05
C ALA A 13 -18.05 -8.18 -13.54
N THR A 14 -18.85 -7.48 -12.74
CA THR A 14 -18.80 -7.48 -11.26
C THR A 14 -20.20 -7.68 -10.69
N PRO A 15 -20.77 -8.89 -10.84
CA PRO A 15 -22.19 -9.16 -10.53
C PRO A 15 -22.48 -9.21 -9.04
N TYR A 16 -21.46 -9.21 -8.17
CA TYR A 16 -21.63 -9.20 -6.72
C TYR A 16 -20.67 -8.23 -6.03
N THR A 17 -21.08 -7.75 -4.87
CA THR A 17 -20.23 -7.03 -3.92
C THR A 17 -20.28 -7.76 -2.58
N ALA A 18 -19.12 -8.12 -2.04
CA ALA A 18 -19.01 -8.56 -0.66
C ALA A 18 -18.96 -7.35 0.26
N ASN A 19 -19.99 -7.18 1.08
CA ASN A 19 -20.03 -6.19 2.15
C ASN A 19 -19.48 -6.82 3.42
N ILE A 20 -18.42 -6.24 3.96
CA ILE A 20 -17.63 -6.78 5.06
C ILE A 20 -17.71 -5.80 6.22
N GLU A 21 -18.17 -6.26 7.37
CA GLU A 21 -18.19 -5.50 8.61
C GLU A 21 -17.27 -6.16 9.63
N ILE A 22 -16.20 -5.47 10.01
CA ILE A 22 -15.31 -5.95 11.07
C ILE A 22 -15.93 -5.61 12.41
N THR A 23 -16.72 -6.57 12.92
CA THR A 23 -17.35 -6.50 14.25
C THR A 23 -16.39 -6.94 15.37
N THR A 24 -15.37 -7.70 15.01
CA THR A 24 -14.33 -8.26 15.89
C THR A 24 -13.09 -8.52 15.03
N ALA A 25 -11.89 -8.45 15.62
CA ALA A 25 -10.56 -8.71 15.03
C ALA A 25 -9.69 -7.48 14.65
N SER A 26 -10.23 -6.28 14.49
CA SER A 26 -9.40 -5.07 14.35
C SER A 26 -9.79 -4.00 15.37
N ILE A 27 -8.89 -3.04 15.61
CA ILE A 27 -9.19 -1.86 16.42
C ILE A 27 -10.20 -0.93 15.75
N ASP A 28 -10.29 -0.99 14.41
CA ASP A 28 -11.20 -0.19 13.60
C ASP A 28 -12.57 -0.89 13.54
N LEU A 29 -13.16 -1.11 14.72
CA LEU A 29 -14.46 -1.75 14.88
C LEU A 29 -15.53 -0.98 14.09
N ASN A 30 -16.44 -1.72 13.46
CA ASN A 30 -17.52 -1.20 12.60
C ASN A 30 -17.04 -0.56 11.27
N THR A 31 -15.77 -0.74 10.89
CA THR A 31 -15.35 -0.40 9.53
C THR A 31 -16.02 -1.34 8.54
N LYS A 32 -16.67 -0.74 7.53
CA LYS A 32 -17.34 -1.45 6.46
C LYS A 32 -16.51 -1.37 5.19
N PHE A 33 -16.27 -2.52 4.56
CA PHE A 33 -15.57 -2.63 3.29
C PHE A 33 -16.50 -3.20 2.23
N LYS A 34 -16.34 -2.70 1.00
CA LYS A 34 -17.04 -3.16 -0.19
C LYS A 34 -16.04 -3.74 -1.16
N VAL A 35 -16.03 -5.06 -1.28
CA VAL A 35 -15.11 -5.77 -2.16
C VAL A 35 -15.89 -6.22 -3.39
N PRO A 36 -15.60 -5.68 -4.58
CA PRO A 36 -16.23 -6.14 -5.80
C PRO A 36 -15.78 -7.57 -6.11
N ILE A 37 -16.73 -8.43 -6.49
CA ILE A 37 -16.47 -9.79 -6.95
C ILE A 37 -16.68 -9.83 -8.46
N SER A 38 -15.59 -10.07 -9.19
CA SER A 38 -15.60 -10.18 -10.64
C SER A 38 -15.97 -11.59 -11.09
N GLN A 39 -16.69 -11.69 -12.20
CA GLN A 39 -17.00 -12.96 -12.86
C GLN A 39 -16.18 -13.12 -14.15
N ARG A 40 -15.66 -14.32 -14.38
CA ARG A 40 -15.02 -14.72 -15.64
C ARG A 40 -15.67 -16.01 -16.14
N VAL A 41 -15.96 -16.08 -17.43
CA VAL A 41 -16.57 -17.24 -18.08
C VAL A 41 -15.62 -17.73 -19.17
N ASN A 42 -14.84 -18.76 -18.88
CA ASN A 42 -13.96 -19.44 -19.83
C ASN A 42 -14.16 -20.96 -19.71
N GLY A 43 -15.19 -21.50 -20.36
CA GLY A 43 -15.60 -22.91 -20.26
C GLY A 43 -16.28 -23.28 -18.93
N LYS A 44 -15.84 -22.69 -17.81
CA LYS A 44 -16.49 -22.72 -16.50
C LYS A 44 -16.54 -21.31 -15.91
N THR A 45 -17.62 -21.00 -15.19
CA THR A 45 -17.75 -19.73 -14.47
C THR A 45 -16.86 -19.72 -13.24
N LYS A 46 -16.06 -18.66 -13.11
CA LYS A 46 -15.22 -18.38 -11.93
C LYS A 46 -15.55 -17.02 -11.36
N TYR A 47 -15.55 -16.94 -10.04
CA TYR A 47 -15.72 -15.71 -9.29
C TYR A 47 -14.41 -15.38 -8.59
N SER A 48 -14.07 -14.09 -8.54
CA SER A 48 -12.81 -13.65 -7.94
C SER A 48 -12.97 -12.34 -7.18
N GLY A 49 -12.31 -12.23 -6.03
CA GLY A 49 -12.19 -11.01 -5.23
C GLY A 49 -10.73 -10.66 -4.98
N ASN A 50 -10.43 -9.39 -4.77
CA ASN A 50 -9.07 -8.94 -4.45
C ASN A 50 -9.05 -8.18 -3.11
N ILE A 51 -8.22 -8.63 -2.18
CA ILE A 51 -8.02 -8.02 -0.87
C ILE A 51 -6.54 -7.70 -0.72
N CYS A 52 -6.19 -6.42 -0.58
CA CYS A 52 -4.81 -5.95 -0.42
C CYS A 52 -3.84 -6.53 -1.48
N GLY A 53 -4.32 -6.75 -2.72
CA GLY A 53 -3.53 -7.36 -3.79
C GLY A 53 -3.62 -8.88 -3.89
N PHE A 54 -4.04 -9.56 -2.82
CA PHE A 54 -4.24 -11.01 -2.78
C PHE A 54 -5.55 -11.37 -3.47
N ALA A 55 -5.47 -12.21 -4.50
CA ALA A 55 -6.63 -12.70 -5.21
C ALA A 55 -7.14 -13.98 -4.58
N VAL A 56 -8.46 -14.06 -4.39
CA VAL A 56 -9.18 -15.30 -4.07
C VAL A 56 -10.07 -15.66 -5.24
N GLU A 57 -10.18 -16.95 -5.54
CA GLU A 57 -10.97 -17.45 -6.65
C GLU A 57 -11.79 -18.66 -6.21
N GLY A 58 -13.04 -18.74 -6.67
CA GLY A 58 -13.96 -19.84 -6.38
C GLY A 58 -14.91 -20.10 -7.53
N ASP A 59 -15.54 -21.28 -7.50
CA ASP A 59 -16.57 -21.65 -8.48
C ASP A 59 -17.95 -21.05 -8.15
N HIS A 60 -18.13 -20.52 -6.94
CA HIS A 60 -19.38 -19.90 -6.46
C HIS A 60 -19.04 -18.62 -5.66
N PRO A 61 -19.88 -17.57 -5.69
CA PRO A 61 -19.63 -16.35 -4.91
C PRO A 61 -19.52 -16.61 -3.39
N ASP A 62 -20.28 -17.55 -2.82
CA ASP A 62 -20.17 -17.89 -1.39
C ASP A 62 -18.82 -18.51 -1.00
N VAL A 63 -18.21 -19.27 -1.92
CA VAL A 63 -16.86 -19.81 -1.73
C VAL A 63 -15.86 -18.66 -1.68
N VAL A 64 -16.01 -17.68 -2.58
CA VAL A 64 -15.17 -16.48 -2.59
C VAL A 64 -15.31 -15.72 -1.28
N VAL A 65 -16.52 -15.52 -0.76
CA VAL A 65 -16.75 -14.88 0.55
C VAL A 65 -16.02 -15.60 1.68
N SER A 66 -16.14 -16.92 1.73
CA SER A 66 -15.47 -17.74 2.75
C SER A 66 -13.94 -17.61 2.67
N LEU A 67 -13.38 -17.49 1.46
CA LEU A 67 -11.95 -17.26 1.24
C LEU A 67 -11.53 -15.83 1.59
N ILE A 68 -12.36 -14.82 1.28
CA ILE A 68 -12.16 -13.42 1.70
C ILE A 68 -12.06 -13.36 3.23
N GLU A 69 -12.98 -14.02 3.94
CA GLU A 69 -12.98 -14.02 5.41
C GLU A 69 -11.67 -14.55 5.98
N LYS A 70 -11.24 -15.74 5.53
CA LYS A 70 -9.99 -16.37 5.95
C LYS A 70 -8.79 -15.47 5.64
N LEU A 71 -8.75 -14.87 4.46
CA LEU A 71 -7.68 -13.99 4.04
C LEU A 71 -7.62 -12.72 4.89
N ILE A 72 -8.75 -12.08 5.18
CA ILE A 72 -8.79 -10.91 6.06
C ILE A 72 -8.25 -11.24 7.44
N LEU A 73 -8.70 -12.36 8.03
CA LEU A 73 -8.20 -12.80 9.34
C LEU A 73 -6.68 -13.03 9.34
N GLN A 74 -6.11 -13.54 8.25
CA GLN A 74 -4.66 -13.72 8.11
C GLN A 74 -3.90 -12.42 7.88
N LEU A 75 -4.55 -11.41 7.29
CA LEU A 75 -3.99 -10.08 7.07
C LEU A 75 -4.11 -9.17 8.29
N VAL A 76 -4.89 -9.54 9.29
CA VAL A 76 -4.95 -8.81 10.56
C VAL A 76 -3.66 -9.09 11.33
N ASN A 77 -2.91 -8.02 11.64
CA ASN A 77 -1.76 -8.07 12.53
C ASN A 77 -1.85 -6.94 13.55
N MET A 78 -1.59 -7.23 14.82
CA MET A 78 -1.76 -6.29 15.95
C MET A 78 -3.12 -5.58 15.92
N ALA A 79 -4.18 -6.35 15.62
CA ALA A 79 -5.54 -5.85 15.44
C ALA A 79 -5.66 -4.75 14.35
N ARG A 80 -4.84 -4.78 13.30
CA ARG A 80 -4.87 -3.81 12.19
C ARG A 80 -4.82 -4.51 10.85
N LEU A 81 -5.47 -3.90 9.85
CA LEU A 81 -5.28 -4.26 8.45
C LEU A 81 -4.06 -3.56 7.85
N PRO A 82 -3.52 -4.08 6.74
CA PRO A 82 -2.39 -3.46 6.06
C PRO A 82 -2.77 -2.07 5.54
N THR A 83 -1.88 -1.09 5.72
CA THR A 83 -2.00 0.25 5.13
C THR A 83 -1.26 0.33 3.80
N TYR A 84 -0.18 -0.43 3.66
CA TYR A 84 0.55 -0.60 2.41
C TYR A 84 0.81 -2.08 2.14
N VAL A 85 1.27 -2.35 0.92
CA VAL A 85 1.77 -3.66 0.51
C VAL A 85 3.04 -3.44 -0.29
N PHE A 86 4.11 -4.15 0.08
CA PHE A 86 5.29 -4.30 -0.77
C PHE A 86 5.07 -5.46 -1.73
N ILE A 87 5.36 -5.24 -3.01
CA ILE A 87 5.10 -6.19 -4.09
C ILE A 87 6.41 -6.52 -4.79
N ALA A 88 6.80 -7.78 -4.70
CA ALA A 88 7.85 -8.38 -5.49
C ALA A 88 7.24 -8.95 -6.78
N ARG A 89 7.34 -8.20 -7.88
CA ARG A 89 6.59 -8.50 -9.11
C ARG A 89 7.03 -9.78 -9.80
N ARG A 90 8.32 -10.11 -9.77
CA ARG A 90 8.87 -11.27 -10.50
C ARG A 90 8.61 -12.56 -9.73
N SER A 91 8.83 -12.54 -8.42
CA SER A 91 8.50 -13.66 -7.53
C SER A 91 7.01 -13.76 -7.23
N ARG A 92 6.21 -12.77 -7.64
CA ARG A 92 4.76 -12.64 -7.36
C ARG A 92 4.44 -12.73 -5.86
N LYS A 93 5.34 -12.23 -5.02
CA LYS A 93 5.15 -12.19 -3.56
C LYS A 93 4.66 -10.82 -3.12
N MET A 94 3.85 -10.82 -2.08
CA MET A 94 3.32 -9.61 -1.44
C MET A 94 3.60 -9.65 0.05
N PHE A 95 3.97 -8.51 0.59
CA PHE A 95 4.32 -8.35 1.99
C PHE A 95 3.46 -7.22 2.56
N PRO A 96 2.48 -7.54 3.42
CA PRO A 96 1.67 -6.55 4.09
C PRO A 96 2.52 -5.62 4.96
N VAL A 97 2.15 -4.33 4.96
CA VAL A 97 2.82 -3.30 5.72
C VAL A 97 1.78 -2.52 6.52
N TYR A 98 2.07 -2.32 7.79
CA TYR A 98 1.17 -1.76 8.78
C TYR A 98 1.74 -0.45 9.31
N THR A 99 0.86 0.38 9.85
CA THR A 99 1.24 1.66 10.48
C THR A 99 0.68 1.71 11.89
N VAL A 100 1.51 2.15 12.84
CA VAL A 100 1.13 2.45 14.22
C VAL A 100 1.81 3.77 14.58
N GLU A 101 1.01 4.78 14.90
CA GLU A 101 1.49 6.15 15.12
C GLU A 101 2.36 6.60 13.93
N ASP A 102 3.57 7.08 14.18
CA ASP A 102 4.52 7.52 13.15
C ASP A 102 5.38 6.39 12.58
N GLN A 103 5.18 5.15 13.02
CA GLN A 103 5.97 4.01 12.59
C GLN A 103 5.26 3.17 11.54
N VAL A 104 6.07 2.68 10.63
CA VAL A 104 5.72 1.70 9.61
C VAL A 104 6.45 0.41 9.92
N PHE A 105 5.78 -0.73 9.74
CA PHE A 105 6.44 -2.02 9.90
C PHE A 105 5.91 -3.09 8.95
N ALA A 106 6.79 -4.03 8.62
CA ALA A 106 6.50 -5.22 7.82
C ALA A 106 6.99 -6.46 8.57
N THR A 107 6.26 -7.56 8.40
CA THR A 107 6.58 -8.84 9.05
C THR A 107 6.72 -9.93 8.00
N THR A 108 7.61 -10.88 8.23
CA THR A 108 7.67 -12.12 7.45
C THR A 108 7.14 -13.28 8.31
N PRO A 109 6.40 -14.26 7.76
CA PRO A 109 5.93 -15.40 8.54
C PRO A 109 7.12 -16.14 9.18
N GLY A 110 7.14 -16.22 10.52
CA GLY A 110 8.22 -16.86 11.28
C GLY A 110 9.57 -16.13 11.27
N GLY A 111 9.63 -14.92 10.71
CA GLY A 111 10.87 -14.12 10.62
C GLY A 111 10.82 -12.83 11.44
N PRO A 112 11.81 -11.94 11.25
CA PRO A 112 11.92 -10.70 12.00
C PRO A 112 10.83 -9.68 11.64
N ILE A 113 10.65 -8.72 12.55
CA ILE A 113 9.82 -7.53 12.35
C ILE A 113 10.72 -6.39 11.90
N PHE A 114 10.43 -5.82 10.73
CA PHE A 114 11.12 -4.64 10.20
C PHE A 114 10.30 -3.42 10.53
N LYS A 115 10.84 -2.48 11.30
CA LYS A 115 10.11 -1.27 11.72
C LYS A 115 10.98 -0.03 11.54
N HIS A 116 10.38 1.06 11.10
CA HIS A 116 11.01 2.38 10.99
C HIS A 116 9.95 3.46 10.86
N VAL A 117 10.29 4.72 11.15
CA VAL A 117 9.44 5.88 10.86
C VAL A 117 9.35 6.22 9.36
N GLU A 118 10.08 5.49 8.51
CA GLU A 118 10.13 5.73 7.07
C GLU A 118 9.81 4.46 6.32
N LEU A 119 8.81 4.53 5.44
CA LEU A 119 8.39 3.38 4.62
C LEU A 119 9.53 2.88 3.71
N ALA A 120 10.40 3.79 3.25
CA ALA A 120 11.55 3.45 2.41
C ALA A 120 12.59 2.58 3.14
N LYS A 121 12.86 2.87 4.42
CA LYS A 121 13.79 2.09 5.24
C LYS A 121 13.25 0.71 5.61
N VAL A 122 11.95 0.61 5.93
CA VAL A 122 11.31 -0.71 6.11
C VAL A 122 11.42 -1.55 4.83
N ARG A 123 11.25 -0.93 3.65
CA ARG A 123 11.40 -1.61 2.36
C ARG A 123 12.82 -2.11 2.14
N GLU A 124 13.82 -1.28 2.46
CA GLU A 124 15.25 -1.61 2.35
C GLU A 124 15.60 -2.81 3.24
N TYR A 125 15.31 -2.74 4.54
CA TYR A 125 15.59 -3.82 5.48
C TYR A 125 14.92 -5.14 5.09
N LEU A 126 13.65 -5.07 4.68
CA LEU A 126 12.93 -6.26 4.22
C LEU A 126 13.54 -6.80 2.92
N ALA A 127 13.86 -5.94 1.95
CA ALA A 127 14.46 -6.37 0.69
C ALA A 127 15.82 -7.04 0.92
N ASP A 128 16.67 -6.46 1.77
CA ASP A 128 17.98 -7.02 2.11
C ASP A 128 17.84 -8.40 2.73
N TYR A 129 16.99 -8.54 3.76
CA TYR A 129 16.71 -9.83 4.38
C TYR A 129 16.20 -10.86 3.38
N LEU A 130 15.24 -10.49 2.53
CA LEU A 130 14.66 -11.41 1.55
C LEU A 130 15.67 -11.81 0.47
N ASN A 131 16.60 -10.94 0.08
CA ASN A 131 17.70 -11.30 -0.81
C ASN A 131 18.69 -12.24 -0.12
N THR A 132 19.10 -11.94 1.12
CA THR A 132 20.02 -12.77 1.90
C THR A 132 19.47 -14.18 2.15
N THR A 133 18.16 -14.30 2.37
CA THR A 133 17.47 -15.59 2.58
C THR A 133 17.04 -16.29 1.28
N GLY A 134 17.39 -15.74 0.11
CA GLY A 134 17.04 -16.31 -1.19
C GLY A 134 15.53 -16.30 -1.49
N GLN A 135 14.75 -15.53 -0.75
CA GLN A 135 13.31 -15.37 -1.01
C GLN A 135 13.00 -14.39 -2.15
N LEU A 136 13.92 -13.46 -2.41
CA LEU A 136 13.94 -12.55 -3.55
C LEU A 136 15.28 -12.69 -4.29
N GLY A 137 15.23 -12.42 -5.60
CA GLY A 137 16.40 -12.51 -6.46
C GLY A 137 16.64 -13.94 -6.95
N VAL A 138 16.78 -14.05 -8.27
CA VAL A 138 17.38 -15.22 -8.94
C VAL A 138 18.76 -14.74 -9.41
N PRO A 139 19.81 -15.59 -9.46
CA PRO A 139 21.09 -15.19 -10.04
C PRO A 139 20.91 -14.47 -11.39
N GLY A 140 21.47 -13.26 -11.52
CA GLY A 140 21.36 -12.41 -12.70
C GLY A 140 20.09 -11.54 -12.82
N LYS A 141 19.19 -11.55 -11.83
CA LYS A 141 17.94 -10.76 -11.86
C LYS A 141 17.71 -10.00 -10.55
N SER A 142 18.01 -8.68 -10.55
CA SER A 142 17.59 -7.77 -9.48
C SER A 142 16.07 -7.70 -9.39
N GLU A 143 15.51 -7.99 -8.22
CA GLU A 143 14.09 -7.82 -7.92
C GLU A 143 13.91 -6.73 -6.87
N LYS A 144 13.11 -5.71 -7.20
CA LYS A 144 12.80 -4.60 -6.31
C LYS A 144 11.40 -4.76 -5.74
N LEU A 145 11.24 -4.37 -4.48
CA LEU A 145 9.92 -4.24 -3.85
C LEU A 145 9.24 -2.95 -4.32
N HIS A 146 8.04 -3.07 -4.87
CA HIS A 146 7.19 -1.93 -5.22
C HIS A 146 6.21 -1.63 -4.10
N VAL A 147 5.92 -0.36 -3.85
CA VAL A 147 4.88 0.05 -2.89
C VAL A 147 3.54 0.24 -3.58
N ARG A 148 2.48 -0.23 -2.91
CA ARG A 148 1.09 0.17 -3.12
C ARG A 148 0.46 0.49 -1.76
N GLY A 149 -0.45 1.46 -1.74
CA GLY A 149 -1.32 1.65 -0.58
C GLY A 149 -2.51 0.70 -0.63
N VAL A 150 -3.26 0.66 0.45
CA VAL A 150 -4.52 -0.10 0.55
C VAL A 150 -5.66 0.89 0.75
N HIS A 151 -6.69 0.81 -0.11
CA HIS A 151 -7.89 1.61 0.03
C HIS A 151 -8.68 1.16 1.25
N ARG A 152 -9.02 2.08 2.16
CA ARG A 152 -9.65 1.71 3.44
C ARG A 152 -11.13 1.30 3.33
N GLU A 153 -11.79 1.53 2.19
CA GLU A 153 -13.18 1.13 2.01
C GLU A 153 -13.36 -0.08 1.10
N THR A 154 -12.36 -0.42 0.28
CA THR A 154 -12.49 -1.50 -0.71
C THR A 154 -11.39 -2.55 -0.56
N LEU A 155 -10.38 -2.28 0.27
CA LEU A 155 -9.16 -3.06 0.43
C LEU A 155 -8.38 -3.23 -0.89
N ALA A 156 -8.73 -2.50 -1.94
CA ALA A 156 -8.03 -2.52 -3.21
C ALA A 156 -6.65 -1.85 -3.11
N LEU A 157 -5.71 -2.26 -3.96
CA LEU A 157 -4.42 -1.59 -4.06
C LEU A 157 -4.55 -0.22 -4.72
N ILE A 158 -4.04 0.81 -4.06
CA ILE A 158 -3.93 2.16 -4.61
C ILE A 158 -2.50 2.46 -5.02
N ARG A 159 -2.35 3.18 -6.14
CA ARG A 159 -1.05 3.70 -6.59
C ARG A 159 -0.71 4.95 -5.79
N PRO A 160 0.58 5.21 -5.51
CA PRO A 160 1.01 6.54 -5.08
C PRO A 160 0.65 7.57 -6.15
N ILE A 161 0.19 8.76 -5.74
CA ILE A 161 -0.14 9.86 -6.66
C ILE A 161 1.13 10.45 -7.30
N PHE A 162 2.23 10.47 -6.55
CA PHE A 162 3.57 10.75 -7.02
C PHE A 162 4.60 10.20 -6.02
N TYR A 163 5.88 10.43 -6.30
CA TYR A 163 6.98 10.13 -5.39
C TYR A 163 7.79 11.39 -5.13
N LEU A 164 8.20 11.63 -3.89
CA LEU A 164 9.30 12.55 -3.62
C LEU A 164 10.60 11.79 -3.83
N LYS A 165 11.56 12.40 -4.53
CA LYS A 165 12.89 11.83 -4.74
C LYS A 165 13.97 12.88 -4.57
N LYS A 166 15.02 12.53 -3.84
CA LYS A 166 16.22 13.35 -3.77
C LYS A 166 17.03 13.14 -5.05
N ARG A 167 17.57 14.22 -5.61
CA ARG A 167 18.55 14.14 -6.69
C ARG A 167 19.88 13.66 -6.09
N PRO A 168 20.45 12.54 -6.55
CA PRO A 168 21.76 12.10 -6.09
C PRO A 168 22.81 13.12 -6.55
N LEU A 169 23.59 13.65 -5.61
CA LEU A 169 24.68 14.59 -5.92
C LEU A 169 26.00 13.87 -6.21
N SER A 170 26.12 12.60 -5.82
CA SER A 170 27.29 11.75 -6.07
C SER A 170 26.88 10.28 -6.12
N ALA A 171 27.79 9.41 -6.57
CA ALA A 171 27.56 7.97 -6.59
C ALA A 171 27.42 7.33 -5.20
N THR A 172 27.87 8.03 -4.14
CA THR A 172 27.80 7.59 -2.74
C THR A 172 26.62 8.21 -1.99
N ASP A 173 25.78 9.00 -2.67
CA ASP A 173 24.64 9.67 -2.04
C ASP A 173 23.48 8.69 -1.86
N ASP A 174 22.96 8.60 -0.64
CA ASP A 174 21.86 7.68 -0.31
C ASP A 174 20.61 7.98 -1.15
N GLU A 175 20.06 6.94 -1.81
CA GLU A 175 18.82 7.07 -2.57
C GLU A 175 17.63 7.34 -1.63
N PHE A 176 17.19 8.59 -1.54
CA PHE A 176 15.94 8.93 -0.89
C PHE A 176 14.78 8.93 -1.90
N TRP A 177 13.73 8.21 -1.54
CA TRP A 177 12.45 8.27 -2.22
C TRP A 177 11.31 8.05 -1.21
N ALA A 178 10.17 8.70 -1.41
CA ALA A 178 9.00 8.55 -0.57
C ALA A 178 7.72 8.57 -1.42
N PRO A 179 6.89 7.52 -1.38
CA PRO A 179 5.62 7.51 -2.09
C PRO A 179 4.62 8.40 -1.38
N VAL A 180 3.85 9.17 -2.15
CA VAL A 180 2.81 10.06 -1.63
C VAL A 180 1.43 9.50 -1.97
N PHE A 181 0.50 9.60 -1.03
CA PHE A 181 -0.87 9.11 -1.16
C PHE A 181 -1.87 10.18 -0.73
N THR A 182 -3.07 10.12 -1.27
CA THR A 182 -4.23 10.84 -0.74
C THR A 182 -4.65 10.21 0.59
N SER A 183 -5.01 11.05 1.56
CA SER A 183 -5.60 10.66 2.84
C SER A 183 -6.94 9.93 2.68
N ARG A 184 -7.48 9.44 3.79
CA ARG A 184 -8.76 8.72 3.81
C ARG A 184 -9.93 9.61 3.40
N ASP A 185 -9.97 10.83 3.92
CA ASP A 185 -11.06 11.78 3.70
C ASP A 185 -10.99 12.48 2.35
N GLY A 186 -9.88 12.30 1.62
CA GLY A 186 -9.69 12.91 0.31
C GLY A 186 -9.35 14.39 0.39
N TYR A 187 -9.12 14.96 1.58
CA TYR A 187 -8.86 16.39 1.78
C TYR A 187 -7.38 16.73 1.92
N SER A 188 -6.51 15.72 2.03
CA SER A 188 -5.08 15.92 2.23
C SER A 188 -4.25 14.88 1.47
N ILE A 189 -2.96 15.17 1.33
CA ILE A 189 -1.95 14.23 0.85
C ILE A 189 -0.88 14.02 1.90
N TYR A 190 -0.33 12.80 1.96
CA TYR A 190 0.61 12.44 3.01
C TYR A 190 1.68 11.44 2.56
N THR A 191 2.76 11.39 3.34
CA THR A 191 3.85 10.42 3.18
C THR A 191 4.51 10.09 4.54
N TYR A 192 5.06 8.89 4.68
CA TYR A 192 5.90 8.50 5.82
C TYR A 192 7.37 8.65 5.44
N ALA A 193 7.93 9.82 5.70
CA ALA A 193 9.28 10.18 5.29
C ALA A 193 9.84 11.33 6.13
N ALA A 194 11.18 11.40 6.20
CA ALA A 194 11.90 12.42 6.94
C ALA A 194 11.45 12.47 8.41
N SER A 195 11.70 11.34 9.08
CA SER A 195 11.51 11.16 10.52
C SER A 195 10.05 11.15 11.01
N GLY A 196 9.06 10.95 10.14
CA GLY A 196 7.67 10.71 10.56
C GLY A 196 6.64 10.81 9.43
N ARG A 197 5.36 10.86 9.80
CA ARG A 197 4.27 11.16 8.86
C ARG A 197 4.20 12.67 8.61
N ARG A 198 4.17 13.06 7.34
CA ARG A 198 3.98 14.44 6.89
C ARG A 198 2.71 14.52 6.06
N GLU A 199 1.92 15.56 6.28
CA GLU A 199 0.60 15.74 5.66
C GLU A 199 0.33 17.23 5.41
N VAL A 200 -0.34 17.51 4.30
CA VAL A 200 -0.83 18.84 3.94
C VAL A 200 -2.19 18.71 3.27
N ASP A 201 -3.03 19.72 3.44
CA ASP A 201 -4.34 19.79 2.80
C ASP A 201 -4.20 20.00 1.28
N ILE A 202 -5.17 19.49 0.51
CA ILE A 202 -5.26 19.69 -0.94
C ILE A 202 -5.60 21.15 -1.23
N ASP A 203 -4.87 21.76 -2.15
CA ASP A 203 -5.12 23.10 -2.66
C ASP A 203 -4.69 23.22 -4.13
N ASN A 204 -5.54 22.74 -5.04
CA ASN A 204 -5.41 23.03 -6.47
C ASN A 204 -4.00 22.78 -7.05
N GLY A 205 -3.29 21.76 -6.55
CA GLY A 205 -1.93 21.39 -6.96
C GLY A 205 -0.82 21.97 -6.08
N TYR A 206 -1.07 23.04 -5.30
CA TYR A 206 -0.08 23.62 -4.40
C TYR A 206 0.34 22.70 -3.26
N GLU A 207 -0.53 21.74 -2.91
CA GLU A 207 -0.24 20.73 -1.90
C GLU A 207 1.03 19.92 -2.20
N VAL A 208 1.33 19.70 -3.48
CA VAL A 208 2.55 19.01 -3.92
C VAL A 208 3.78 19.80 -3.47
N PHE A 209 3.77 21.13 -3.62
CA PHE A 209 4.89 21.99 -3.25
C PHE A 209 5.02 22.12 -1.73
N TRP A 210 3.92 22.23 -1.00
CA TRP A 210 3.97 22.34 0.46
C TRP A 210 4.44 21.06 1.12
N LEU A 211 3.92 19.89 0.71
CA LEU A 211 4.38 18.61 1.24
C LEU A 211 5.87 18.42 0.97
N ARG A 212 6.28 18.70 -0.27
CA ARG A 212 7.67 18.64 -0.70
C ARG A 212 8.55 19.57 0.13
N ASN A 213 8.11 20.80 0.42
CA ASN A 213 8.86 21.73 1.26
C ASN A 213 9.00 21.24 2.71
N GLN A 214 7.91 20.72 3.31
CA GLN A 214 7.96 20.15 4.66
C GLN A 214 8.95 18.98 4.75
N VAL A 215 8.89 18.04 3.79
CA VAL A 215 9.81 16.89 3.75
C VAL A 215 11.25 17.34 3.52
N ALA A 216 11.46 18.31 2.63
CA ALA A 216 12.79 18.85 2.34
C ALA A 216 13.40 19.54 3.56
N GLN A 217 12.64 20.36 4.29
CA GLN A 217 13.10 21.00 5.52
C GLN A 217 13.49 19.97 6.57
N ALA A 218 12.70 18.90 6.73
CA ALA A 218 13.02 17.82 7.65
C ALA A 218 14.32 17.08 7.23
N LEU A 219 14.51 16.78 5.95
CA LEU A 219 15.75 16.17 5.46
C LEU A 219 16.99 17.06 5.65
N VAL A 220 16.84 18.39 5.52
CA VAL A 220 17.92 19.35 5.79
C VAL A 220 18.24 19.40 7.28
N ALA A 221 17.22 19.44 8.15
CA ALA A 221 17.40 19.39 9.59
C ALA A 221 18.13 18.10 10.03
N ASP A 222 17.82 16.98 9.39
CA ASP A 222 18.44 15.68 9.63
C ASP A 222 19.84 15.55 8.97
N LYS A 223 20.35 16.60 8.31
CA LYS A 223 21.62 16.61 7.55
C LYS A 223 21.70 15.56 6.44
N ARG A 224 20.55 15.09 5.95
CA ARG A 224 20.42 14.12 4.85
C ARG A 224 20.31 14.80 3.49
N MET A 225 20.17 16.11 3.48
CA MET A 225 20.10 16.94 2.29
C MET A 225 20.71 18.30 2.56
N SER A 226 21.48 18.83 1.60
CA SER A 226 22.16 20.12 1.77
C SER A 226 21.29 21.29 1.33
N GLN A 227 20.59 21.12 0.21
CA GLN A 227 19.76 22.17 -0.36
C GLN A 227 18.31 21.71 -0.45
N ASN A 228 17.41 22.60 -0.07
CA ASN A 228 15.98 22.32 -0.13
C ASN A 228 15.60 21.84 -1.54
N HIS A 229 16.03 22.52 -2.61
CA HIS A 229 15.72 22.24 -4.02
C HIS A 229 16.19 20.88 -4.57
N ASP A 230 17.01 20.12 -3.84
CA ASP A 230 17.44 18.78 -4.26
C ASP A 230 16.32 17.75 -4.22
N LEU A 231 15.26 17.99 -3.44
CA LEU A 231 14.07 17.16 -3.41
C LEU A 231 13.09 17.55 -4.51
N ARG A 232 12.68 16.60 -5.36
CA ARG A 232 11.72 16.82 -6.44
C ARG A 232 10.51 15.88 -6.34
N PRO A 233 9.33 16.33 -6.78
CA PRO A 233 8.28 15.42 -7.22
C PRO A 233 8.77 14.61 -8.44
N ASP A 234 8.45 13.33 -8.48
CA ASP A 234 8.76 12.39 -9.55
C ASP A 234 7.53 11.53 -9.85
N ARG A 235 7.32 11.22 -11.13
CA ARG A 235 6.19 10.40 -11.63
C ARG A 235 4.83 10.86 -11.10
N LEU A 236 4.53 12.15 -11.27
CA LEU A 236 3.18 12.67 -11.04
C LEU A 236 2.21 11.97 -11.99
N LEU A 237 1.25 11.23 -11.43
CA LEU A 237 0.34 10.42 -12.22
C LEU A 237 -0.77 11.28 -12.84
N PRO A 238 -1.14 11.08 -14.13
CA PRO A 238 -2.19 11.83 -14.83
C PRO A 238 -3.48 12.02 -14.05
N GLU A 239 -3.96 10.95 -13.42
CA GLU A 239 -5.25 10.93 -12.72
C GLU A 239 -5.33 11.90 -11.52
N TYR A 240 -4.18 12.42 -11.07
CA TYR A 240 -4.09 13.38 -9.98
C TYR A 240 -3.98 14.83 -10.47
N TRP A 241 -3.15 15.12 -11.49
CA TRP A 241 -2.88 16.50 -11.91
C TRP A 241 -3.85 17.05 -12.95
N GLU A 242 -4.62 16.18 -13.62
CA GLU A 242 -5.68 16.57 -14.55
C GLU A 242 -7.00 16.96 -13.83
N ARG A 243 -7.01 16.97 -12.48
CA ARG A 243 -8.14 17.40 -11.65
C ARG A 243 -8.14 18.91 -11.48
#